data_AF-A0A9P1DHJ1-F1
#
_entry.id   AF-A0A9P1DHJ1-F1
#
_cell.length_a   1.000
_cell.length_b   1.000
_cell.length_c   1.000
_cell.angle_alpha   90.00
_cell.angle_beta   90.00
_cell.angle_gamma   90.00
#
_symmetry.space_group_name_H-M   'P 1'
#
loop_
_entity.id
_entity.type
_entity.pdbx_description
1 polymer ?
#
loop_
_entity_poly.entity_id
_entity_poly.type
_entity_poly.pdbx_seq_one_letter_code
_entity_poly.pdbx_strand_id
1 'polypeptide(L)'
;MADPVDDLSAAGIKVRVLNLAGSEVAELLVSGRTSVKEIKRKLEQRLKEEQKFFPVCLQDLSCGHQKLEDASSCESLSWKDGDDVSIYLTRSSVDIEKCLPILWSAESRSKAAALEFHEIEKLCAKCEEIFQHEPMLLETSGPLTVVGNIHGHFEQLLKLFEQFGTPDKRRYLFLGGYVNKGPRSLDTTCLLFLYKAQQPENLLLLRSNHEEGQMSRIYGFYDECKKRHSVHLWKNFCRTFNMMPVCALVNEKIFCVHGGISPELKNLDQIRQLERPCAVPESGLLCDLLWADPARGGSGWGENDRGVSVTFGADVAKDFVTKFKLELICRSHEVVEDGVAYFADWTVVTLWSVLRFKAMETPHIAAVMVVMEDGQRTFEFVRD
;
A
#
# COMPACT_ATOMS: atom_id res chain seq x y z
N MET A 1 35.16 -38.22 -19.36
CA MET A 1 35.79 -37.00 -18.83
C MET A 1 35.13 -36.74 -17.50
N ALA A 2 35.86 -36.92 -16.42
CA ALA A 2 35.38 -36.60 -15.08
C ALA A 2 35.27 -35.08 -14.96
N ASP A 3 34.19 -34.60 -14.34
CA ASP A 3 34.05 -33.21 -13.92
C ASP A 3 35.27 -32.79 -13.09
N PRO A 4 35.79 -31.56 -13.26
CA PRO A 4 36.89 -31.09 -12.45
C PRO A 4 36.40 -30.99 -11.00
N VAL A 5 37.01 -31.80 -10.13
CA VAL A 5 36.94 -31.67 -8.69
C VAL A 5 37.42 -30.26 -8.36
N ASP A 6 36.53 -29.44 -7.81
CA ASP A 6 36.85 -28.12 -7.26
C ASP A 6 38.05 -28.27 -6.31
N ASP A 7 39.12 -27.56 -6.65
CA ASP A 7 40.36 -27.49 -5.91
C ASP A 7 40.09 -26.83 -4.55
N LEU A 8 39.98 -27.65 -3.50
CA LEU A 8 39.78 -27.26 -2.10
C LEU A 8 41.02 -26.58 -1.47
N SER A 9 41.93 -26.00 -2.28
CA SER A 9 43.15 -25.33 -1.83
C SER A 9 43.19 -23.81 -2.02
N ALA A 10 42.13 -23.19 -2.59
CA ALA A 10 42.04 -21.72 -2.66
C ALA A 10 41.62 -21.13 -1.30
N ALA A 11 42.46 -20.28 -0.72
CA ALA A 11 42.14 -19.52 0.48
C ALA A 11 40.98 -18.56 0.19
N GLY A 12 39.73 -18.97 0.41
CA GLY A 12 38.58 -18.12 0.13
C GLY A 12 38.54 -16.85 0.99
N ILE A 13 37.74 -15.88 0.57
CA ILE A 13 37.41 -14.69 1.33
C ILE A 13 36.41 -15.09 2.41
N LYS A 14 36.75 -14.81 3.67
CA LYS A 14 35.90 -15.07 4.82
C LYS A 14 35.00 -13.85 5.05
N VAL A 15 33.71 -13.99 4.83
CA VAL A 15 32.72 -12.92 4.98
C VAL A 15 31.85 -13.18 6.21
N ARG A 16 32.07 -12.40 7.27
CA ARG A 16 31.22 -12.36 8.46
C ARG A 16 30.09 -11.38 8.26
N VAL A 17 28.86 -11.87 8.35
CA VAL A 17 27.65 -11.06 8.20
C VAL A 17 27.11 -10.73 9.58
N LEU A 18 27.10 -9.44 9.91
CA LEU A 18 26.64 -8.89 11.18
C LEU A 18 25.26 -8.26 11.02
N ASN A 19 24.41 -8.31 12.04
CA ASN A 19 23.18 -7.50 12.09
C ASN A 19 23.49 -6.04 12.51
N LEU A 20 22.46 -5.19 12.53
CA LEU A 20 22.60 -3.79 12.97
C LEU A 20 23.07 -3.63 14.43
N ALA A 21 22.90 -4.65 15.28
CA ALA A 21 23.40 -4.66 16.65
C ALA A 21 24.86 -5.15 16.76
N GLY A 22 25.50 -5.47 15.63
CA GLY A 22 26.86 -6.00 15.57
C GLY A 22 26.99 -7.48 15.93
N SER A 23 25.87 -8.20 16.14
CA SER A 23 25.91 -9.65 16.33
C SER A 23 26.11 -10.37 15.00
N GLU A 24 26.98 -11.38 15.00
CA GLU A 24 27.16 -12.24 13.83
C GLU A 24 25.91 -13.08 13.57
N VAL A 25 25.43 -13.02 12.33
CA VAL A 25 24.24 -13.70 11.84
C VAL A 25 24.63 -14.95 11.06
N ALA A 26 25.69 -14.85 10.25
CA ALA A 26 26.25 -15.96 9.49
C ALA A 26 27.68 -15.67 9.05
N GLU A 27 28.40 -16.73 8.70
CA GLU A 27 29.72 -16.68 8.08
C GLU A 27 29.68 -17.42 6.74
N LEU A 28 30.24 -16.80 5.70
CA LEU A 28 30.29 -17.33 4.35
C LEU A 28 31.74 -17.36 3.85
N LEU A 29 32.10 -18.44 3.15
CA LEU A 29 33.34 -18.51 2.39
C LEU A 29 33.02 -18.28 0.91
N VAL A 30 33.64 -17.25 0.31
CA VAL A 30 33.38 -16.82 -1.07
C VAL A 30 34.67 -16.61 -1.84
N SER A 31 34.61 -16.57 -3.16
CA SER A 31 35.77 -16.26 -4.02
C SER A 31 35.72 -14.81 -4.50
N GLY A 32 36.85 -14.25 -4.98
CA GLY A 32 36.92 -12.90 -5.54
C GLY A 32 35.88 -12.58 -6.63
N ARG A 33 35.43 -13.60 -7.38
CA ARG A 33 34.39 -13.45 -8.43
C ARG A 33 32.96 -13.39 -7.90
N THR A 34 32.76 -13.67 -6.62
CA THR A 34 31.42 -13.70 -6.01
C THR A 34 30.87 -12.28 -5.94
N SER A 35 29.67 -12.07 -6.50
CA SER A 35 28.97 -10.78 -6.41
C SER A 35 28.26 -10.60 -5.08
N VAL A 36 27.99 -9.36 -4.71
CA VAL A 36 27.16 -9.01 -3.54
C VAL A 36 25.79 -9.66 -3.63
N LYS A 37 25.18 -9.70 -4.84
CA LYS A 37 23.93 -10.44 -5.08
C LYS A 37 24.04 -11.93 -4.74
N GLU A 38 25.16 -12.56 -5.10
CA GLU A 38 25.40 -13.97 -4.81
C GLU A 38 25.69 -14.20 -3.31
N ILE A 39 26.37 -13.27 -2.63
CA ILE A 39 26.51 -13.27 -1.18
C ILE A 39 25.13 -13.25 -0.50
N LYS A 40 24.23 -12.35 -0.93
CA LYS A 40 22.84 -12.30 -0.42
C LYS A 40 22.10 -13.62 -0.63
N ARG A 41 22.22 -14.23 -1.83
CA ARG A 41 21.60 -15.52 -2.14
C ARG A 41 22.10 -16.65 -1.22
N LYS A 42 23.43 -16.75 -1.03
CA LYS A 42 24.05 -17.74 -0.14
C LYS A 42 23.65 -17.52 1.32
N LEU A 43 23.60 -16.26 1.76
CA LEU A 43 23.16 -15.88 3.10
C LEU A 43 21.69 -16.29 3.35
N GLU A 44 20.80 -16.00 2.40
CA GLU A 44 19.38 -16.36 2.51
C GLU A 44 19.17 -17.88 2.56
N GLN A 45 19.91 -18.63 1.73
CA GLN A 45 19.87 -20.09 1.76
C GLN A 45 20.31 -20.62 3.13
N ARG A 46 21.42 -20.12 3.67
CA ARG A 46 21.95 -20.55 4.97
C ARG A 46 21.01 -20.25 6.14
N LEU A 47 20.38 -19.07 6.15
CA LEU A 47 19.42 -18.73 7.21
C LEU A 47 18.14 -19.56 7.15
N LYS A 48 17.70 -19.96 5.94
CA LYS A 48 16.59 -20.91 5.79
C LYS A 48 16.92 -22.29 6.36
N GLU A 49 18.13 -22.78 6.13
CA GLU A 49 18.60 -24.06 6.69
C GLU A 49 18.66 -24.03 8.23
N GLU A 50 18.97 -22.88 8.82
CA GLU A 50 19.00 -22.67 10.28
C GLU A 50 17.62 -22.36 10.90
N GLN A 51 16.53 -22.45 10.13
CA GLN A 51 15.16 -22.07 10.53
C GLN A 51 15.03 -20.63 11.08
N LYS A 52 15.98 -19.75 10.76
CA LYS A 52 15.91 -18.32 11.11
C LYS A 52 15.16 -17.60 10.00
N PHE A 53 13.91 -17.24 10.24
CA PHE A 53 13.10 -16.54 9.24
C PHE A 53 13.51 -15.07 9.16
N PHE A 54 14.39 -14.74 8.20
CA PHE A 54 14.87 -13.38 7.96
C PHE A 54 14.83 -13.08 6.46
N PRO A 55 14.07 -12.08 5.98
CA PRO A 55 14.01 -11.76 4.56
C PRO A 55 15.26 -10.96 4.15
N VAL A 56 16.39 -11.65 3.99
CA VAL A 56 17.68 -11.08 3.57
C VAL A 56 17.60 -10.34 2.24
N CYS A 57 16.71 -10.76 1.33
CA CYS A 57 16.47 -10.09 0.04
C CYS A 57 15.98 -8.64 0.19
N LEU A 58 15.42 -8.28 1.35
CA LEU A 58 14.96 -6.93 1.68
C LEU A 58 16.03 -6.12 2.46
N GLN A 59 17.27 -6.61 2.53
CA GLN A 59 18.36 -5.95 3.23
C GLN A 59 19.48 -5.56 2.28
N ASP A 60 20.01 -4.37 2.50
CA ASP A 60 21.25 -3.94 1.86
C ASP A 60 22.42 -4.51 2.67
N LEU A 61 23.56 -4.71 2.00
CA LEU A 61 24.79 -5.05 2.69
C LEU A 61 25.67 -3.80 2.72
N SER A 62 26.41 -3.59 3.79
CA SER A 62 27.43 -2.55 3.87
C SER A 62 28.73 -3.09 4.41
N CYS A 63 29.84 -2.51 3.99
CA CYS A 63 31.17 -2.75 4.56
C CYS A 63 31.64 -1.45 5.20
N GLY A 64 31.62 -1.38 6.53
CA GLY A 64 31.76 -0.10 7.25
C GLY A 64 30.63 0.87 6.88
N HIS A 65 30.97 2.06 6.39
CA HIS A 65 29.99 3.06 5.93
C HIS A 65 29.60 2.92 4.45
N GLN A 66 30.26 2.04 3.70
CA GLN A 66 30.00 1.87 2.27
C GLN A 66 28.89 0.85 2.05
N LYS A 67 27.77 1.29 1.45
CA LYS A 67 26.75 0.39 0.93
C LYS A 67 27.31 -0.41 -0.25
N LEU A 68 27.02 -1.71 -0.27
CA LEU A 68 27.47 -2.65 -1.29
C LEU A 68 26.38 -2.80 -2.36
N GLU A 69 26.73 -2.47 -3.60
CA GLU A 69 25.85 -2.64 -4.75
C GLU A 69 25.79 -4.09 -5.19
N ASP A 70 24.60 -4.58 -5.56
CA ASP A 70 24.38 -5.99 -5.94
C ASP A 70 25.27 -6.45 -7.11
N ALA A 71 25.64 -5.53 -8.00
CA ALA A 71 26.49 -5.77 -9.16
C ALA A 71 27.99 -5.84 -8.84
N SER A 72 28.43 -5.35 -7.68
CA SER A 72 29.83 -5.40 -7.26
C SER A 72 30.26 -6.83 -6.98
N SER A 73 31.44 -7.22 -7.47
CA SER A 73 32.16 -8.44 -7.05
C SER A 73 33.08 -8.17 -5.87
N CYS A 74 33.44 -9.21 -5.11
CA CYS A 74 34.45 -9.11 -4.06
C CYS A 74 35.75 -8.50 -4.59
N GLU A 75 36.18 -8.86 -5.80
CA GLU A 75 37.34 -8.27 -6.47
C GLU A 75 37.16 -6.78 -6.76
N SER A 76 35.99 -6.34 -7.23
CA SER A 76 35.69 -4.90 -7.44
C SER A 76 35.66 -4.10 -6.13
N LEU A 77 35.41 -4.78 -5.01
CA LEU A 77 35.48 -4.23 -3.65
C LEU A 77 36.89 -4.33 -3.05
N SER A 78 37.87 -4.77 -3.84
CA SER A 78 39.27 -4.99 -3.43
C SER A 78 39.47 -6.06 -2.35
N TRP A 79 38.52 -6.98 -2.18
CA TRP A 79 38.66 -8.12 -1.28
C TRP A 79 39.42 -9.26 -1.97
N LYS A 80 40.35 -9.86 -1.25
CA LYS A 80 41.29 -10.87 -1.75
C LYS A 80 41.20 -12.15 -0.94
N ASP A 81 41.54 -13.24 -1.60
CA ASP A 81 41.69 -14.56 -1.01
C ASP A 81 42.54 -14.50 0.29
N GLY A 82 41.98 -15.00 1.40
CA GLY A 82 42.55 -14.90 2.74
C GLY A 82 42.08 -13.70 3.58
N ASP A 83 41.34 -12.74 3.00
CA ASP A 83 40.77 -11.63 3.76
C ASP A 83 39.66 -12.11 4.71
N ASP A 84 39.57 -11.46 5.87
CA ASP A 84 38.46 -11.58 6.82
C ASP A 84 37.66 -10.26 6.83
N VAL A 85 36.53 -10.28 6.14
CA VAL A 85 35.70 -9.11 5.88
C VAL A 85 34.44 -9.18 6.73
N SER A 86 34.16 -8.12 7.48
CA SER A 86 32.88 -7.96 8.18
C SER A 86 31.95 -7.04 7.38
N ILE A 87 30.78 -7.56 7.04
CA ILE A 87 29.71 -6.80 6.40
C ILE A 87 28.49 -6.74 7.30
N TYR A 88 27.72 -5.66 7.19
CA TYR A 88 26.52 -5.44 7.98
C TYR A 88 25.29 -5.59 7.10
N LEU A 89 24.36 -6.41 7.58
CA LEU A 89 22.97 -6.40 7.19
C LEU A 89 22.37 -5.06 7.61
N THR A 90 22.04 -4.25 6.62
CA THR A 90 21.41 -2.95 6.78
C THR A 90 19.99 -3.02 6.25
N ARG A 91 19.07 -2.26 6.86
CA ARG A 91 17.71 -2.15 6.32
C ARG A 91 17.82 -1.57 4.91
N SER A 92 17.33 -2.31 3.92
CA SER A 92 17.19 -1.75 2.59
C SER A 92 16.04 -0.76 2.61
N SER A 93 16.33 0.51 2.41
CA SER A 93 15.30 1.54 2.25
C SER A 93 15.08 1.79 0.76
N VAL A 94 13.81 1.96 0.38
CA VAL A 94 13.47 2.57 -0.91
C VAL A 94 14.14 3.94 -1.01
N ASP A 95 14.77 4.23 -2.14
CA ASP A 95 15.36 5.55 -2.41
C ASP A 95 14.24 6.49 -2.87
N ILE A 96 13.58 7.13 -1.91
CA ILE A 96 12.42 8.00 -2.14
C ILE A 96 12.81 9.21 -2.98
N GLU A 97 13.99 9.79 -2.73
CA GLU A 97 14.52 10.97 -3.44
C GLU A 97 14.78 10.67 -4.91
N LYS A 98 15.19 9.44 -5.24
CA LYS A 98 15.29 8.96 -6.62
C LYS A 98 13.91 8.65 -7.23
N CYS A 99 13.05 7.94 -6.51
CA CYS A 99 11.82 7.37 -7.08
C CYS A 99 10.69 8.40 -7.31
N LEU A 100 10.52 9.37 -6.40
CA LEU A 100 9.45 10.37 -6.51
C LEU A 100 9.56 11.20 -7.81
N PRO A 101 10.72 11.80 -8.15
CA PRO A 101 10.87 12.57 -9.39
C PRO A 101 10.59 11.75 -10.66
N ILE A 102 10.88 10.45 -10.66
CA ILE A 102 10.60 9.57 -11.80
C ILE A 102 9.10 9.52 -12.07
N LEU A 103 8.27 9.33 -11.04
CA LEU A 103 6.81 9.30 -11.17
C LEU A 103 6.23 10.65 -11.60
N TRP A 104 6.67 11.75 -10.98
CA TRP A 104 6.22 13.10 -11.36
C TRP A 104 6.60 13.46 -12.80
N SER A 105 7.79 13.07 -13.26
CA SER A 105 8.20 13.28 -14.64
C SER A 105 7.39 12.46 -15.66
N ALA A 106 6.74 11.38 -15.22
CA ALA A 106 5.98 10.48 -16.09
C ALA A 106 4.66 11.09 -16.58
N GLU A 107 4.17 12.15 -15.93
CA GLU A 107 3.05 12.96 -16.41
C GLU A 107 3.35 13.60 -17.76
N SER A 108 4.48 14.33 -17.82
CA SER A 108 4.92 15.08 -19.00
C SER A 108 5.16 14.22 -20.24
N ARG A 109 5.35 12.91 -20.04
CA ARG A 109 5.74 11.97 -21.10
C ARG A 109 4.59 11.14 -21.64
N SER A 110 3.39 11.22 -21.03
CA SER A 110 2.25 10.32 -21.30
C SER A 110 2.65 8.83 -21.33
N LYS A 111 3.68 8.48 -20.55
CA LYS A 111 4.29 7.14 -20.52
C LYS A 111 4.35 6.66 -19.08
N ALA A 112 4.16 5.36 -18.91
CA ALA A 112 4.30 4.69 -17.63
C ALA A 112 5.66 4.98 -16.98
N ALA A 113 5.68 5.14 -15.65
CA ALA A 113 6.93 5.42 -14.93
C ALA A 113 7.88 4.22 -14.97
N ALA A 114 9.19 4.49 -15.01
CA ALA A 114 10.22 3.47 -15.14
C ALA A 114 10.90 3.20 -13.79
N LEU A 115 10.11 2.81 -12.78
CA LEU A 115 10.67 2.28 -11.52
C LEU A 115 11.11 0.83 -11.74
N GLU A 116 12.25 0.45 -11.16
CA GLU A 116 12.77 -0.91 -11.27
C GLU A 116 12.04 -1.87 -10.32
N PHE A 117 12.02 -3.16 -10.67
CA PHE A 117 11.34 -4.18 -9.86
C PHE A 117 11.81 -4.16 -8.39
N HIS A 118 13.12 -4.03 -8.16
CA HIS A 118 13.70 -4.06 -6.82
C HIS A 118 13.34 -2.81 -6.00
N GLU A 119 13.16 -1.65 -6.64
CA GLU A 119 12.71 -0.43 -5.97
C GLU A 119 11.27 -0.57 -5.48
N ILE A 120 10.39 -1.12 -6.32
CA ILE A 120 8.99 -1.34 -5.98
C ILE A 120 8.86 -2.44 -4.91
N GLU A 121 9.70 -3.47 -4.96
CA GLU A 121 9.75 -4.52 -3.94
C GLU A 121 10.14 -3.95 -2.56
N LYS A 122 11.19 -3.14 -2.48
CA LYS A 122 11.56 -2.43 -1.24
C LYS A 122 10.46 -1.52 -0.76
N LEU A 123 9.79 -0.84 -1.68
CA LEU A 123 8.68 0.06 -1.35
C LEU A 123 7.51 -0.70 -0.73
N CYS A 124 7.13 -1.84 -1.31
CA CYS A 124 6.11 -2.74 -0.75
C CYS A 124 6.49 -3.18 0.66
N ALA A 125 7.72 -3.67 0.85
CA ALA A 125 8.22 -4.09 2.16
C ALA A 125 8.22 -2.94 3.20
N LYS A 126 8.58 -1.72 2.78
CA LYS A 126 8.56 -0.55 3.66
C LYS A 126 7.13 -0.19 4.07
N CYS A 127 6.18 -0.24 3.15
CA CYS A 127 4.78 0.02 3.45
C CYS A 127 4.17 -1.10 4.31
N GLU A 128 4.54 -2.37 4.10
CA GLU A 128 4.17 -3.49 4.97
C GLU A 128 4.60 -3.25 6.41
N GLU A 129 5.86 -2.83 6.63
CA GLU A 129 6.37 -2.47 7.96
C GLU A 129 5.54 -1.34 8.58
N ILE A 130 5.26 -0.27 7.82
CA ILE A 130 4.48 0.86 8.33
C ILE A 130 3.06 0.42 8.70
N PHE A 131 2.36 -0.24 7.78
CA PHE A 131 1.00 -0.70 8.03
C PHE A 131 0.94 -1.65 9.22
N GLN A 132 1.90 -2.56 9.38
CA GLN A 132 1.97 -3.47 10.54
C GLN A 132 1.91 -2.73 11.89
N HIS A 133 2.50 -1.53 11.98
CA HIS A 133 2.52 -0.73 13.20
C HIS A 133 1.30 0.20 13.33
N GLU A 134 0.53 0.40 12.27
CA GLU A 134 -0.71 1.17 12.29
C GLU A 134 -1.89 0.29 12.72
N PRO A 135 -2.85 0.79 13.51
CA PRO A 135 -4.04 0.02 13.86
C PRO A 135 -4.94 -0.23 12.65
N MET A 136 -5.74 -1.31 12.67
CA MET A 136 -6.73 -1.60 11.61
C MET A 136 -7.85 -0.56 11.54
N LEU A 137 -8.16 0.07 12.68
CA LEU A 137 -8.96 1.29 12.80
C LEU A 137 -8.01 2.45 13.10
N LEU A 138 -7.70 3.27 12.09
CA LEU A 138 -6.90 4.47 12.27
C LEU A 138 -7.66 5.50 13.11
N GLU A 139 -6.98 6.21 13.99
CA GLU A 139 -7.55 7.31 14.76
C GLU A 139 -6.74 8.57 14.43
N THR A 140 -7.43 9.62 14.00
CA THR A 140 -6.78 10.86 13.56
C THR A 140 -7.67 12.07 13.82
N SER A 141 -7.07 13.25 13.84
CA SER A 141 -7.78 14.53 13.83
C SER A 141 -7.57 15.29 12.52
N GLY A 142 -8.42 16.28 12.24
CA GLY A 142 -8.17 17.33 11.27
C GLY A 142 -6.97 18.22 11.66
N PRO A 143 -6.52 19.11 10.76
CA PRO A 143 -7.04 19.30 9.41
C PRO A 143 -6.52 18.22 8.46
N LEU A 144 -7.39 17.66 7.61
CA LEU A 144 -7.00 16.68 6.59
C LEU A 144 -7.96 16.66 5.39
N THR A 145 -7.49 16.16 4.26
CA THR A 145 -8.29 15.96 3.05
C THR A 145 -8.62 14.47 2.87
N VAL A 146 -9.90 14.14 2.82
CA VAL A 146 -10.40 12.79 2.54
C VAL A 146 -10.62 12.62 1.04
N VAL A 147 -10.06 11.56 0.47
CA VAL A 147 -10.06 11.27 -0.97
C VAL A 147 -10.72 9.91 -1.22
N GLY A 148 -11.63 9.85 -2.19
CA GLY A 148 -12.30 8.62 -2.62
C GLY A 148 -11.45 7.79 -3.59
N ASN A 149 -12.11 6.94 -4.38
CA ASN A 149 -11.47 6.09 -5.39
C ASN A 149 -10.64 6.88 -6.40
N ILE A 150 -9.53 6.27 -6.86
CA ILE A 150 -8.61 6.77 -7.91
C ILE A 150 -8.49 5.79 -9.09
N HIS A 151 -8.54 4.48 -8.85
CA HIS A 151 -8.56 3.42 -9.84
C HIS A 151 -7.51 3.55 -10.95
N GLY A 152 -6.26 3.79 -10.61
CA GLY A 152 -5.19 3.88 -11.60
C GLY A 152 -5.27 5.07 -12.55
N HIS A 153 -6.09 6.10 -12.25
CA HIS A 153 -6.12 7.36 -12.98
C HIS A 153 -5.00 8.28 -12.47
N PHE A 154 -3.77 7.87 -12.75
CA PHE A 154 -2.54 8.48 -12.22
C PHE A 154 -2.45 9.99 -12.49
N GLU A 155 -2.81 10.43 -13.69
CA GLU A 155 -2.81 11.85 -14.06
C GLU A 155 -3.79 12.66 -13.18
N GLN A 156 -4.92 12.08 -12.79
CA GLN A 156 -5.86 12.75 -11.87
C GLN A 156 -5.32 12.82 -10.44
N LEU A 157 -4.57 11.79 -10.01
CA LEU A 157 -3.89 11.82 -8.72
C LEU A 157 -2.83 12.94 -8.67
N LEU A 158 -2.07 13.12 -9.76
CA LEU A 158 -1.10 14.21 -9.85
C LEU A 158 -1.78 15.58 -9.78
N LYS A 159 -2.81 15.82 -10.59
CA LYS A 159 -3.60 17.06 -10.53
C LYS A 159 -4.19 17.34 -9.15
N LEU A 160 -4.67 16.29 -8.47
CA LEU A 160 -5.15 16.41 -7.09
C LEU A 160 -4.03 16.93 -6.18
N PHE A 161 -2.83 16.36 -6.26
CA PHE A 161 -1.69 16.83 -5.47
C PHE A 161 -1.16 18.21 -5.89
N GLU A 162 -1.22 18.57 -7.18
CA GLU A 162 -0.89 19.93 -7.64
C GLU A 162 -1.87 20.96 -7.08
N GLN A 163 -3.17 20.64 -7.10
CA GLN A 163 -4.23 21.54 -6.66
C GLN A 163 -4.27 21.70 -5.13
N PHE A 164 -4.18 20.60 -4.38
CA PHE A 164 -4.38 20.60 -2.93
C PHE A 164 -3.09 20.54 -2.12
N GLY A 165 -1.95 20.32 -2.77
CA GLY A 165 -0.64 20.14 -2.15
C GLY A 165 -0.29 18.67 -1.92
N THR A 166 0.99 18.36 -1.93
CA THR A 166 1.52 17.01 -1.69
C THR A 166 1.54 16.65 -0.18
N PRO A 167 1.71 15.36 0.18
CA PRO A 167 1.70 14.91 1.58
C PRO A 167 2.77 15.50 2.52
N ASP A 168 3.80 16.16 1.99
CA ASP A 168 4.75 16.99 2.76
C ASP A 168 4.14 18.30 3.27
N LYS A 169 3.05 18.77 2.65
CA LYS A 169 2.38 20.04 2.97
C LYS A 169 1.00 19.86 3.58
N ARG A 170 0.32 18.75 3.27
CA ARG A 170 -1.08 18.52 3.65
C ARG A 170 -1.31 17.08 4.07
N ARG A 171 -2.17 16.89 5.07
CA ARG A 171 -2.57 15.55 5.53
C ARG A 171 -3.72 15.02 4.70
N TYR A 172 -3.67 13.72 4.40
CA TYR A 172 -4.61 13.02 3.55
C TYR A 172 -5.08 11.72 4.19
N LEU A 173 -6.35 11.41 3.97
CA LEU A 173 -6.95 10.10 4.20
C LEU A 173 -7.56 9.60 2.89
N PHE A 174 -6.97 8.57 2.29
CA PHE A 174 -7.57 7.94 1.12
C PHE A 174 -8.44 6.75 1.53
N LEU A 175 -9.65 6.66 0.97
CA LEU A 175 -10.65 5.63 1.28
C LEU A 175 -10.47 4.34 0.46
N GLY A 176 -9.28 4.11 -0.12
CA GLY A 176 -9.00 2.94 -0.97
C GLY A 176 -9.30 3.16 -2.46
N GLY A 177 -9.24 2.08 -3.22
CA GLY A 177 -9.59 2.07 -4.65
C GLY A 177 -8.47 2.67 -5.48
N TYR A 178 -7.25 2.19 -5.32
CA TYR A 178 -6.04 2.71 -5.96
C TYR A 178 -5.75 2.04 -7.29
N VAL A 179 -6.07 0.75 -7.37
CA VAL A 179 -5.75 -0.10 -8.52
C VAL A 179 -7.01 -0.46 -9.33
N ASN A 180 -6.77 -1.10 -10.47
CA ASN A 180 -7.77 -1.59 -11.43
C ASN A 180 -8.50 -0.49 -12.20
N LYS A 181 -9.19 -0.89 -13.27
CA LYS A 181 -10.08 -0.09 -14.14
C LYS A 181 -9.39 1.03 -14.94
N GLY A 182 -8.49 1.81 -14.34
CA GLY A 182 -7.68 2.80 -15.04
C GLY A 182 -6.34 2.26 -15.55
N PRO A 183 -5.64 3.07 -16.37
CA PRO A 183 -4.52 2.59 -17.17
C PRO A 183 -3.17 2.51 -16.44
N ARG A 184 -3.04 3.14 -15.27
CA ARG A 184 -1.75 3.36 -14.59
C ARG A 184 -1.86 3.04 -13.08
N SER A 185 -2.36 1.86 -12.76
CA SER A 185 -2.56 1.41 -11.37
C SER A 185 -1.23 1.23 -10.64
N LEU A 186 -0.20 0.75 -11.32
CA LEU A 186 1.12 0.58 -10.72
C LEU A 186 1.76 1.93 -10.38
N ASP A 187 1.63 2.93 -11.25
CA ASP A 187 2.19 4.28 -10.98
C ASP A 187 1.43 4.97 -9.85
N THR A 188 0.10 4.86 -9.86
CA THR A 188 -0.79 5.39 -8.81
C THR A 188 -0.43 4.82 -7.44
N THR A 189 -0.32 3.50 -7.35
CA THR A 189 -0.02 2.82 -6.08
C THR A 189 1.41 3.11 -5.62
N CYS A 190 2.39 3.10 -6.52
CA CYS A 190 3.77 3.44 -6.19
C CYS A 190 3.90 4.88 -5.68
N LEU A 191 3.18 5.85 -6.27
CA LEU A 191 3.22 7.24 -5.80
C LEU A 191 2.66 7.38 -4.39
N LEU A 192 1.49 6.78 -4.13
CA LEU A 192 0.87 6.77 -2.80
C LEU A 192 1.77 6.07 -1.79
N PHE A 193 2.37 4.94 -2.15
CA PHE A 193 3.27 4.20 -1.27
C PHE A 193 4.56 4.97 -0.99
N LEU A 194 5.14 5.67 -1.97
CA LEU A 194 6.33 6.51 -1.74
C LEU A 194 6.04 7.63 -0.75
N TYR A 195 4.91 8.32 -0.90
CA TYR A 195 4.50 9.32 0.08
C TYR A 195 4.15 8.71 1.43
N LYS A 196 3.58 7.50 1.47
CA LYS A 196 3.34 6.78 2.73
C LYS A 196 4.64 6.45 3.43
N ALA A 197 5.65 6.01 2.68
CA ALA A 197 6.98 5.73 3.19
C ALA A 197 7.71 6.99 3.65
N GLN A 198 7.49 8.12 2.99
CA GLN A 198 8.11 9.41 3.32
C GLN A 198 7.45 10.11 4.51
N GLN A 199 6.12 10.08 4.56
CA GLN A 199 5.28 10.86 5.48
C GLN A 199 4.13 9.99 6.04
N PRO A 200 4.42 8.94 6.82
CA PRO A 200 3.42 7.96 7.27
C PRO A 200 2.29 8.56 8.10
N GLU A 201 2.57 9.64 8.85
CA GLU A 201 1.57 10.34 9.69
C GLU A 201 0.70 11.33 8.89
N ASN A 202 1.17 11.77 7.72
CA ASN A 202 0.43 12.69 6.86
C ASN A 202 -0.36 11.98 5.77
N LEU A 203 0.05 10.80 5.31
CA LEU A 203 -0.70 10.03 4.33
C LEU A 203 -1.27 8.75 4.96
N LEU A 204 -2.58 8.76 5.21
CA LEU A 204 -3.34 7.62 5.69
C LEU A 204 -4.01 6.94 4.50
N LEU A 205 -3.85 5.61 4.39
CA LEU A 205 -4.36 4.82 3.27
C LEU A 205 -5.25 3.69 3.82
N LEU A 206 -6.53 3.71 3.48
CA LEU A 206 -7.46 2.62 3.78
C LEU A 206 -7.51 1.61 2.63
N ARG A 207 -7.83 0.37 2.98
CA ARG A 207 -8.02 -0.71 2.02
C ARG A 207 -9.39 -0.60 1.34
N SER A 208 -9.47 -0.89 0.04
CA SER A 208 -10.73 -1.19 -0.65
C SER A 208 -10.88 -2.67 -1.01
N ASN A 209 -12.03 -3.01 -1.57
CA ASN A 209 -12.25 -4.29 -2.22
C ASN A 209 -11.36 -4.53 -3.46
N HIS A 210 -10.71 -3.51 -4.03
CA HIS A 210 -9.78 -3.69 -5.16
C HIS A 210 -8.34 -3.98 -4.71
N GLU A 211 -7.97 -3.63 -3.48
CA GLU A 211 -6.69 -3.93 -2.86
C GLU A 211 -6.71 -5.35 -2.25
N GLU A 212 -6.94 -6.34 -3.10
CA GLU A 212 -6.94 -7.76 -2.72
C GLU A 212 -6.67 -8.67 -3.92
N GLY A 213 -6.41 -9.94 -3.65
CA GLY A 213 -5.92 -10.89 -4.66
C GLY A 213 -6.96 -11.25 -5.73
N GLN A 214 -8.24 -11.38 -5.40
CA GLN A 214 -9.24 -11.80 -6.37
C GLN A 214 -9.59 -10.65 -7.33
N MET A 215 -9.96 -9.48 -6.80
CA MET A 215 -10.36 -8.34 -7.62
C MET A 215 -9.20 -7.81 -8.47
N SER A 216 -7.99 -7.71 -7.90
CA SER A 216 -6.83 -7.23 -8.66
C SER A 216 -6.38 -8.19 -9.77
N ARG A 217 -6.73 -9.48 -9.66
CA ARG A 217 -6.44 -10.48 -10.70
C ARG A 217 -7.28 -10.29 -11.96
N ILE A 218 -8.52 -9.85 -11.83
CA ILE A 218 -9.49 -9.82 -12.94
C ILE A 218 -9.76 -8.42 -13.49
N TYR A 219 -9.49 -7.35 -12.73
CA TYR A 219 -9.84 -5.98 -13.13
C TYR A 219 -8.67 -5.11 -13.59
N GLY A 220 -7.51 -5.73 -13.89
CA GLY A 220 -6.45 -5.14 -14.69
C GLY A 220 -5.09 -5.01 -14.00
N PHE A 221 -5.04 -4.94 -12.66
CA PHE A 221 -3.76 -4.71 -11.97
C PHE A 221 -2.76 -5.86 -12.12
N TYR A 222 -3.24 -7.11 -12.09
CA TYR A 222 -2.42 -8.28 -12.35
C TYR A 222 -1.78 -8.24 -13.75
N ASP A 223 -2.56 -7.93 -14.78
CA ASP A 223 -2.07 -7.85 -16.15
C ASP A 223 -1.09 -6.69 -16.33
N GLU A 224 -1.33 -5.54 -15.68
CA GLU A 224 -0.39 -4.42 -15.68
C GLU A 224 0.95 -4.83 -15.04
N CYS A 225 0.93 -5.43 -13.85
CA CYS A 225 2.13 -5.89 -13.16
C CYS A 225 2.88 -6.94 -13.97
N LYS A 226 2.17 -7.93 -14.53
CA LYS A 226 2.76 -9.00 -15.35
C LYS A 226 3.40 -8.43 -16.62
N LYS A 227 2.75 -7.46 -17.27
CA LYS A 227 3.24 -6.84 -18.51
C LYS A 227 4.46 -5.94 -18.27
N ARG A 228 4.45 -5.15 -17.19
CA ARG A 228 5.51 -4.17 -16.90
C ARG A 228 6.70 -4.78 -16.17
N HIS A 229 6.45 -5.80 -15.34
CA HIS A 229 7.46 -6.47 -14.55
C HIS A 229 7.22 -7.99 -14.53
N SER A 230 6.48 -8.48 -13.52
CA SER A 230 6.29 -9.92 -13.30
C SER A 230 5.06 -10.19 -12.43
N VAL A 231 4.60 -11.44 -12.46
CA VAL A 231 3.58 -11.94 -11.51
C VAL A 231 4.08 -11.89 -10.07
N HIS A 232 5.39 -11.99 -9.86
CA HIS A 232 5.97 -11.86 -8.53
C HIS A 232 5.72 -10.47 -7.94
N LEU A 233 5.81 -9.42 -8.75
CA LEU A 233 5.53 -8.05 -8.30
C LEU A 233 4.09 -7.91 -7.82
N TRP A 234 3.13 -8.43 -8.58
CA TRP A 234 1.72 -8.43 -8.17
C TRP A 234 1.50 -9.15 -6.84
N LYS A 235 2.19 -10.28 -6.61
CA LYS A 235 2.13 -10.98 -5.32
C LYS A 235 2.68 -10.14 -4.17
N ASN A 236 3.73 -9.35 -4.40
CA ASN A 236 4.28 -8.43 -3.40
C ASN A 236 3.23 -7.37 -3.03
N PHE A 237 2.59 -6.72 -4.01
CA PHE A 237 1.48 -5.80 -3.72
C PHE A 237 0.33 -6.47 -2.97
N CYS A 238 -0.08 -7.69 -3.34
CA CYS A 238 -1.15 -8.38 -2.62
C CYS A 238 -0.81 -8.64 -1.14
N ARG A 239 0.46 -8.95 -0.84
CA ARG A 239 0.94 -9.08 0.54
C ARG A 239 0.85 -7.75 1.28
N THR A 240 1.28 -6.67 0.64
CA THR A 240 1.18 -5.32 1.20
C THR A 240 -0.26 -4.89 1.44
N PHE A 241 -1.16 -5.15 0.49
CA PHE A 241 -2.59 -4.86 0.62
C PHE A 241 -3.24 -5.60 1.79
N ASN A 242 -2.80 -6.84 2.08
CA ASN A 242 -3.30 -7.62 3.22
C ASN A 242 -2.92 -7.04 4.59
N MET A 243 -2.02 -6.04 4.63
CA MET A 243 -1.61 -5.36 5.86
C MET A 243 -2.36 -4.03 6.10
N MET A 244 -3.07 -3.52 5.09
CA MET A 244 -3.64 -2.18 5.12
C MET A 244 -4.77 -2.03 6.15
N PRO A 245 -4.84 -0.90 6.87
CA PRO A 245 -6.00 -0.52 7.68
C PRO A 245 -7.29 -0.47 6.85
N VAL A 246 -8.44 -0.68 7.50
CA VAL A 246 -9.73 -0.81 6.80
C VAL A 246 -10.71 0.32 7.11
N CYS A 247 -10.53 0.97 8.26
CA CYS A 247 -11.34 2.12 8.66
C CYS A 247 -10.48 3.20 9.28
N ALA A 248 -11.00 4.42 9.32
CA ALA A 248 -10.46 5.51 10.12
C ALA A 248 -11.59 6.20 10.91
N LEU A 249 -11.26 6.71 12.09
CA LEU A 249 -12.11 7.55 12.89
C LEU A 249 -11.47 8.95 12.96
N VAL A 250 -12.09 9.92 12.27
CA VAL A 250 -11.61 11.30 12.23
C VAL A 250 -12.34 12.14 13.27
N ASN A 251 -11.60 12.87 14.10
CA ASN A 251 -12.10 13.72 15.19
C ASN A 251 -13.04 12.97 16.16
N GLU A 252 -12.95 11.64 16.27
CA GLU A 252 -13.91 10.80 17.03
C GLU A 252 -15.37 10.89 16.54
N LYS A 253 -15.62 11.53 15.38
CA LYS A 253 -16.96 11.86 14.88
C LYS A 253 -17.26 11.33 13.50
N ILE A 254 -16.27 11.12 12.66
CA ILE A 254 -16.46 10.69 11.28
C ILE A 254 -15.87 9.29 11.11
N PHE A 255 -16.74 8.32 10.83
CA PHE A 255 -16.34 6.96 10.53
C PHE A 255 -16.07 6.83 9.03
N CYS A 256 -14.80 6.70 8.67
CA CYS A 256 -14.33 6.58 7.29
C CYS A 256 -14.09 5.12 6.93
N VAL A 257 -14.63 4.68 5.81
CA VAL A 257 -14.58 3.29 5.33
C VAL A 257 -14.64 3.26 3.80
N HIS A 258 -14.17 2.20 3.14
CA HIS A 258 -14.33 2.10 1.68
C HIS A 258 -15.77 1.75 1.28
N GLY A 259 -16.19 0.57 1.73
CA GLY A 259 -17.51 -0.04 1.53
C GLY A 259 -18.54 0.68 2.39
N GLY A 260 -19.03 0.00 3.42
CA GLY A 260 -20.04 0.57 4.31
C GLY A 260 -19.90 0.03 5.72
N ILE A 261 -21.06 -0.11 6.37
CA ILE A 261 -21.17 -0.67 7.72
C ILE A 261 -21.61 -2.12 7.66
N SER A 262 -21.40 -2.87 8.75
CA SER A 262 -21.69 -4.31 8.84
C SER A 262 -22.74 -4.61 9.90
N PRO A 263 -23.66 -5.59 9.68
CA PRO A 263 -24.54 -6.11 10.71
C PRO A 263 -23.77 -6.75 11.87
N GLU A 264 -22.55 -7.23 11.62
CA GLU A 264 -21.68 -7.85 12.63
C GLU A 264 -20.94 -6.83 13.50
N LEU A 265 -20.87 -5.56 13.08
CA LEU A 265 -20.15 -4.52 13.80
C LEU A 265 -20.94 -4.04 15.02
N LYS A 266 -20.66 -4.64 16.18
CA LYS A 266 -21.29 -4.33 17.46
C LYS A 266 -20.49 -3.33 18.28
N ASN A 267 -19.17 -3.34 18.19
CA ASN A 267 -18.27 -2.39 18.82
C ASN A 267 -17.06 -2.09 17.90
N LEU A 268 -16.41 -0.93 18.06
CA LEU A 268 -15.26 -0.55 17.22
C LEU A 268 -14.01 -1.39 17.50
N ASP A 269 -13.92 -2.04 18.68
CA ASP A 269 -12.79 -2.92 19.01
C ASP A 269 -12.74 -4.15 18.10
N GLN A 270 -13.87 -4.61 17.56
CA GLN A 270 -13.89 -5.68 16.55
C GLN A 270 -13.04 -5.33 15.31
N ILE A 271 -12.99 -4.04 14.92
CA ILE A 271 -12.12 -3.58 13.82
C ILE A 271 -10.67 -3.57 14.28
N ARG A 272 -10.41 -3.04 15.50
CA ARG A 272 -9.04 -2.99 16.08
C ARG A 272 -8.41 -4.38 16.23
N GLN A 273 -9.24 -5.40 16.45
CA GLN A 273 -8.83 -6.79 16.66
C GLN A 273 -8.73 -7.62 15.37
N LEU A 274 -9.01 -7.05 14.20
CA LEU A 274 -8.78 -7.75 12.93
C LEU A 274 -7.29 -8.09 12.79
N GLU A 275 -6.98 -9.39 12.71
CA GLU A 275 -5.62 -9.87 12.56
C GLU A 275 -5.07 -9.54 11.17
N ARG A 276 -3.74 -9.40 11.08
CA ARG A 276 -3.02 -9.19 9.81
C ARG A 276 -1.85 -10.16 9.69
N PRO A 277 -1.46 -10.57 8.46
CA PRO A 277 -2.10 -10.24 7.18
C PRO A 277 -3.46 -10.90 7.02
N CYS A 278 -4.43 -10.20 6.44
CA CYS A 278 -5.78 -10.74 6.22
C CYS A 278 -6.16 -10.71 4.73
N ALA A 279 -6.57 -11.84 4.18
CA ALA A 279 -7.26 -11.86 2.89
C ALA A 279 -8.73 -11.46 3.11
N VAL A 280 -9.36 -10.81 2.12
CA VAL A 280 -10.78 -10.45 2.21
C VAL A 280 -11.61 -11.74 2.15
N PRO A 281 -12.43 -12.05 3.17
CA PRO A 281 -13.31 -13.22 3.15
C PRO A 281 -14.51 -12.99 2.22
N GLU A 282 -15.21 -14.08 1.87
CA GLU A 282 -16.42 -14.00 1.03
C GLU A 282 -17.61 -13.34 1.76
N SER A 283 -17.61 -13.32 3.10
CA SER A 283 -18.65 -12.71 3.94
C SER A 283 -18.10 -12.30 5.32
N GLY A 284 -18.91 -11.58 6.08
CA GLY A 284 -18.62 -11.14 7.45
C GLY A 284 -17.99 -9.76 7.53
N LEU A 285 -17.62 -9.33 8.74
CA LEU A 285 -17.22 -7.96 9.05
C LEU A 285 -16.24 -7.33 8.03
N LEU A 286 -15.12 -7.98 7.72
CA LEU A 286 -14.13 -7.42 6.79
C LEU A 286 -14.68 -7.32 5.36
N CYS A 287 -15.47 -8.29 4.91
CA CYS A 287 -16.13 -8.23 3.60
C CYS A 287 -17.07 -7.02 3.55
N ASP A 288 -17.91 -6.86 4.57
CA ASP A 288 -18.91 -5.79 4.63
C ASP A 288 -18.29 -4.39 4.65
N LEU A 289 -17.23 -4.19 5.43
CA LEU A 289 -16.50 -2.92 5.47
C LEU A 289 -15.91 -2.53 4.09
N LEU A 290 -15.65 -3.49 3.21
CA LEU A 290 -15.08 -3.24 1.89
C LEU A 290 -16.12 -3.25 0.75
N TRP A 291 -17.31 -3.82 0.98
CA TRP A 291 -18.28 -4.09 -0.10
C TRP A 291 -19.71 -3.59 0.16
N ALA A 292 -20.09 -3.25 1.38
CA ALA A 292 -21.46 -2.85 1.67
C ALA A 292 -21.85 -1.52 1.01
N ASP A 293 -23.12 -1.40 0.62
CA ASP A 293 -23.68 -0.22 -0.05
C ASP A 293 -24.93 0.35 0.64
N PRO A 294 -25.16 1.67 0.61
CA PRO A 294 -26.41 2.26 1.05
C PRO A 294 -27.58 1.93 0.10
N ALA A 295 -28.72 1.48 0.63
CA ALA A 295 -29.92 1.18 -0.14
C ALA A 295 -30.85 2.39 -0.28
N ARG A 296 -30.95 2.96 -1.49
CA ARG A 296 -31.87 4.08 -1.83
C ARG A 296 -33.32 3.60 -1.99
N GLY A 297 -33.94 3.11 -0.92
CA GLY A 297 -35.36 2.71 -0.94
C GLY A 297 -35.76 1.57 -0.01
N GLY A 298 -34.83 1.02 0.77
CA GLY A 298 -35.08 -0.04 1.75
C GLY A 298 -34.88 0.41 3.20
N SER A 299 -35.47 -0.33 4.14
CA SER A 299 -35.18 -0.25 5.58
C SER A 299 -34.41 -1.49 6.02
N GLY A 300 -33.59 -1.38 7.05
CA GLY A 300 -32.84 -2.50 7.59
C GLY A 300 -31.66 -2.92 6.70
N TRP A 301 -31.27 -4.19 6.81
CA TRP A 301 -30.24 -4.80 5.98
C TRP A 301 -30.89 -5.52 4.79
N GLY A 302 -30.26 -5.48 3.63
CA GLY A 302 -30.73 -6.13 2.41
C GLY A 302 -29.64 -6.90 1.68
N GLU A 303 -30.04 -7.65 0.65
CA GLU A 303 -29.10 -8.24 -0.30
C GLU A 303 -28.42 -7.14 -1.13
N ASN A 304 -27.21 -7.42 -1.61
CA ASN A 304 -26.46 -6.50 -2.45
C ASN A 304 -26.43 -7.02 -3.90
N ASP A 305 -26.82 -6.17 -4.85
CA ASP A 305 -26.84 -6.48 -6.29
C ASP A 305 -25.46 -6.85 -6.85
N ARG A 306 -24.38 -6.56 -6.11
CA ARG A 306 -23.02 -7.02 -6.43
C ARG A 306 -22.83 -8.53 -6.25
N GLY A 307 -23.77 -9.21 -5.60
CA GLY A 307 -23.67 -10.65 -5.27
C GLY A 307 -22.69 -10.95 -4.14
N VAL A 308 -22.27 -9.94 -3.38
CA VAL A 308 -21.36 -10.04 -2.23
C VAL A 308 -21.75 -8.99 -1.19
N SER A 309 -21.55 -9.29 0.10
CA SER A 309 -21.90 -8.38 1.21
C SER A 309 -23.41 -8.07 1.25
N VAL A 310 -23.76 -6.97 1.91
CA VAL A 310 -25.12 -6.51 2.22
C VAL A 310 -25.33 -5.07 1.74
N THR A 311 -26.59 -4.66 1.69
CA THR A 311 -26.99 -3.26 1.63
C THR A 311 -27.54 -2.80 2.99
N PHE A 312 -27.51 -1.49 3.26
CA PHE A 312 -28.06 -0.92 4.50
C PHE A 312 -28.95 0.29 4.26
N GLY A 313 -30.11 0.31 4.93
CA GLY A 313 -31.10 1.38 4.88
C GLY A 313 -30.71 2.62 5.69
N ALA A 314 -31.51 3.67 5.54
CA ALA A 314 -31.28 4.95 6.22
C ALA A 314 -31.45 4.84 7.75
N ASP A 315 -32.34 3.97 8.21
CA ASP A 315 -32.54 3.60 9.61
C ASP A 315 -31.27 2.98 10.20
N VAL A 316 -30.67 2.02 9.50
CA VAL A 316 -29.43 1.36 9.95
C VAL A 316 -28.28 2.36 10.06
N ALA A 317 -28.13 3.26 9.09
CA ALA A 317 -27.08 4.29 9.11
C ALA A 317 -27.26 5.25 10.30
N LYS A 318 -28.47 5.72 10.56
CA LYS A 318 -28.79 6.63 11.67
C LYS A 318 -28.59 5.95 13.03
N ASP A 319 -29.02 4.70 13.16
CA ASP A 319 -28.81 3.90 14.36
C ASP A 319 -27.32 3.68 14.63
N PHE A 320 -26.53 3.39 13.59
CA PHE A 320 -25.08 3.23 13.70
C PHE A 320 -24.42 4.51 14.23
N VAL A 321 -24.70 5.65 13.59
CA VAL A 321 -24.12 6.95 13.97
C VAL A 321 -24.52 7.33 15.40
N THR A 322 -25.78 7.11 15.77
CA THR A 322 -26.27 7.35 17.14
C THR A 322 -25.58 6.45 18.17
N LYS A 323 -25.54 5.13 17.89
CA LYS A 323 -24.94 4.12 18.76
C LYS A 323 -23.46 4.41 19.06
N PHE A 324 -22.71 4.82 18.03
CA PHE A 324 -21.29 5.09 18.14
C PHE A 324 -20.96 6.56 18.44
N LYS A 325 -21.98 7.41 18.69
CA LYS A 325 -21.83 8.85 18.99
C LYS A 325 -21.05 9.63 17.92
N LEU A 326 -21.23 9.20 16.68
CA LEU A 326 -20.65 9.78 15.47
C LEU A 326 -21.56 10.89 14.93
N GLU A 327 -21.11 11.53 13.87
CA GLU A 327 -21.88 12.51 13.09
C GLU A 327 -21.99 12.14 11.61
N LEU A 328 -21.10 11.29 11.10
CA LEU A 328 -21.03 10.99 9.67
C LEU A 328 -20.35 9.64 9.41
N ILE A 329 -20.89 8.91 8.44
CA ILE A 329 -20.19 7.83 7.75
C ILE A 329 -19.65 8.41 6.43
N CYS A 330 -18.33 8.41 6.25
CA CYS A 330 -17.69 8.83 5.01
C CYS A 330 -17.19 7.62 4.24
N ARG A 331 -17.67 7.44 3.01
CA ARG A 331 -17.37 6.26 2.19
C ARG A 331 -17.00 6.57 0.74
N SER A 332 -16.65 5.55 -0.04
CA SER A 332 -16.38 5.70 -1.49
C SER A 332 -17.06 4.60 -2.32
N HIS A 333 -16.35 3.80 -3.13
CA HIS A 333 -16.81 2.57 -3.83
C HIS A 333 -17.88 2.72 -4.94
N GLU A 334 -18.85 3.62 -4.78
CA GLU A 334 -19.87 3.93 -5.79
C GLU A 334 -19.49 5.19 -6.55
N VAL A 335 -19.62 5.13 -7.88
CA VAL A 335 -19.47 6.32 -8.71
C VAL A 335 -20.67 7.23 -8.48
N VAL A 336 -20.41 8.50 -8.21
CA VAL A 336 -21.45 9.53 -8.00
C VAL A 336 -21.22 10.69 -8.96
N GLU A 337 -22.30 11.16 -9.57
CA GLU A 337 -22.25 12.15 -10.67
C GLU A 337 -21.55 13.45 -10.25
N ASP A 338 -21.91 13.98 -9.08
CA ASP A 338 -21.36 15.22 -8.55
C ASP A 338 -20.06 15.03 -7.75
N GLY A 339 -19.42 13.87 -7.82
CA GLY A 339 -18.24 13.52 -7.00
C GLY A 339 -18.56 13.34 -5.50
N VAL A 340 -19.71 13.82 -5.04
CA VAL A 340 -20.25 13.69 -3.68
C VAL A 340 -21.72 13.29 -3.77
N ALA A 341 -22.15 12.33 -2.96
CA ALA A 341 -23.57 12.09 -2.75
C ALA A 341 -23.87 11.87 -1.28
N TYR A 342 -24.96 12.47 -0.81
CA TYR A 342 -25.47 12.26 0.54
C TYR A 342 -26.58 11.22 0.57
N PHE A 343 -26.65 10.49 1.68
CA PHE A 343 -27.69 9.53 1.99
C PHE A 343 -28.12 9.64 3.46
N ALA A 344 -29.36 9.20 3.75
CA ALA A 344 -29.94 9.14 5.10
C ALA A 344 -29.88 10.48 5.86
N ASP A 345 -30.42 11.55 5.28
CA ASP A 345 -30.43 12.90 5.87
C ASP A 345 -29.04 13.37 6.32
N TRP A 346 -28.09 13.35 5.38
CA TRP A 346 -26.70 13.79 5.58
C TRP A 346 -25.85 12.92 6.52
N THR A 347 -26.37 11.76 6.93
CA THR A 347 -25.68 10.81 7.83
C THR A 347 -24.56 10.04 7.12
N VAL A 348 -24.69 9.83 5.82
CA VAL A 348 -23.68 9.14 4.99
C VAL A 348 -23.29 10.04 3.83
N VAL A 349 -21.99 10.14 3.57
CA VAL A 349 -21.45 10.77 2.36
C VAL A 349 -20.64 9.75 1.56
N THR A 350 -20.89 9.70 0.26
CA THR A 350 -20.10 8.95 -0.71
C THR A 350 -19.23 9.92 -1.50
N LEU A 351 -17.91 9.68 -1.51
CA LEU A 351 -16.92 10.46 -2.26
C LEU A 351 -16.42 9.69 -3.48
N TRP A 352 -16.22 10.40 -4.58
CA TRP A 352 -15.56 9.91 -5.79
C TRP A 352 -14.58 10.96 -6.30
N SER A 353 -13.33 10.56 -6.55
CA SER A 353 -12.23 11.50 -6.82
C SER A 353 -11.59 11.33 -8.20
N VAL A 354 -12.33 10.74 -9.15
CA VAL A 354 -11.89 10.58 -10.57
C VAL A 354 -12.88 11.23 -11.51
N LEU A 355 -12.39 12.08 -12.41
CA LEU A 355 -13.16 12.63 -13.52
C LEU A 355 -13.25 11.63 -14.68
N ARG A 356 -14.40 11.61 -15.37
CA ARG A 356 -14.60 10.89 -16.65
C ARG A 356 -14.20 9.40 -16.65
N PHE A 357 -14.38 8.72 -15.52
CA PHE A 357 -14.41 7.28 -15.37
C PHE A 357 -15.29 6.60 -16.44
N LYS A 358 -14.64 5.82 -17.31
CA LYS A 358 -15.24 5.27 -18.54
C LYS A 358 -16.48 4.38 -18.35
N ALA A 359 -16.76 3.92 -17.13
CA ALA A 359 -17.94 3.09 -16.88
C ALA A 359 -19.24 3.92 -16.81
N MET A 360 -19.15 5.25 -16.75
CA MET A 360 -20.31 6.13 -16.74
C MET A 360 -20.56 6.72 -18.13
N GLU A 361 -21.82 6.71 -18.56
CA GLU A 361 -22.26 7.36 -19.80
C GLU A 361 -22.34 8.88 -19.65
N THR A 362 -22.52 9.40 -18.43
CA THR A 362 -22.65 10.82 -18.13
C THR A 362 -21.33 11.43 -17.62
N PRO A 363 -21.08 12.72 -17.91
CA PRO A 363 -19.99 13.47 -17.29
C PRO A 363 -20.18 13.48 -15.78
N HIS A 364 -19.14 13.13 -15.05
CA HIS A 364 -19.13 13.21 -13.59
C HIS A 364 -17.89 13.97 -13.13
N ILE A 365 -18.06 14.69 -12.05
CA ILE A 365 -17.01 15.48 -11.43
C ILE A 365 -16.34 14.69 -10.30
N ALA A 366 -15.18 15.16 -9.86
CA ALA A 366 -14.39 14.56 -8.81
C ALA A 366 -14.36 15.52 -7.63
N ALA A 367 -14.47 14.98 -6.43
CA ALA A 367 -14.46 15.76 -5.21
C ALA A 367 -13.58 15.13 -4.14
N VAL A 368 -13.16 15.99 -3.22
CA VAL A 368 -12.53 15.62 -1.95
C VAL A 368 -13.29 16.30 -0.81
N MET A 369 -13.25 15.72 0.38
CA MET A 369 -13.80 16.35 1.57
C MET A 369 -12.65 16.89 2.44
N VAL A 370 -12.71 18.17 2.79
CA VAL A 370 -11.75 18.78 3.72
C VAL A 370 -12.40 18.82 5.10
N VAL A 371 -11.71 18.25 6.08
CA VAL A 371 -12.14 18.23 7.48
C VAL A 371 -11.19 19.11 8.27
N MET A 372 -11.72 20.12 8.94
CA MET A 372 -10.98 21.06 9.79
C MET A 372 -10.87 20.53 11.23
N GLU A 373 -10.01 21.15 12.04
CA GLU A 373 -9.82 20.77 13.46
C GLU A 373 -11.11 20.90 14.28
N ASP A 374 -11.91 21.94 14.01
CA ASP A 374 -13.18 22.21 14.68
C ASP A 374 -14.34 21.31 14.21
N GLY A 375 -14.07 20.38 13.29
CA GLY A 375 -15.07 19.49 12.69
C GLY A 375 -15.84 20.11 11.51
N GLN A 376 -15.54 21.35 11.10
CA GLN A 376 -16.10 21.90 9.88
C GLN A 376 -15.69 21.05 8.68
N ARG A 377 -16.65 20.77 7.79
CA ARG A 377 -16.48 19.95 6.59
C ARG A 377 -16.84 20.78 5.38
N THR A 378 -15.97 20.80 4.39
CA THR A 378 -16.23 21.38 3.07
C THR A 378 -15.91 20.37 1.98
N PHE A 379 -16.51 20.53 0.81
CA PHE A 379 -16.16 19.74 -0.37
C PHE A 379 -15.47 20.65 -1.38
N GLU A 380 -14.33 20.18 -1.89
CA GLU A 380 -13.59 20.86 -2.94
C GLU A 380 -13.55 19.94 -4.17
N PHE A 381 -13.76 20.53 -5.34
CA PHE A 381 -13.83 19.79 -6.60
C PHE A 381 -12.47 19.78 -7.30
N VAL A 382 -12.08 18.60 -7.81
CA VAL A 382 -10.85 18.43 -8.60
C VAL A 382 -11.11 18.99 -9.99
N ARG A 383 -10.27 19.92 -10.43
CA ARG A 383 -10.42 20.57 -11.74
C ARG A 383 -9.78 19.73 -12.84
N ASP A 384 -10.35 19.81 -14.04
CA ASP A 384 -9.81 19.22 -15.27
C ASP A 384 -8.51 19.90 -15.73
#